data_AF-C0PKN2-F1
#
_entry.id   AF-C0PKN2-F1
#
_cell.length_a   1.000
_cell.length_b   1.000
_cell.length_c   1.000
_cell.angle_alpha   90.00
_cell.angle_beta   90.00
_cell.angle_gamma   90.00
#
_symmetry.space_group_name_H-M   'P 1'
#
loop_
_entity.id
_entity.type
_entity.pdbx_description
1 polymer ?
#
loop_
_entity_poly.entity_id
_entity_poly.type
_entity_poly.pdbx_seq_one_letter_code
_entity_poly.pdbx_strand_id
1 'polypeptide(L)'
;MAASRALLPSPQVSPASARVRLAAAVPSSLTLAARGGAGAGARLRVRCAILSSPAPVAPTESRPVRRISPSAPDGALRPKPAVLVAEKLSEAGLAVLRQFADVECAYGMSPAELLAKAAQFDALIVRSGTKVTREVLEAGQGRLRVVGRAGVGIDNVDLQAATEAIARADFISLHMPLIPTTSKIFNDESFAKMKTGVRIINVARGGVIDEDALVRALDSGKVAQAALDVFTVEPPPKDSKLVLHENVTVTPHLGASTVEAQEGVAIEIAEAVVGALRGELAATAVNAPMVPAEILSELAPYVSLAEKLGRLAVQLVAGESGIKGVKVVYTTARGPDDLDTRLLRAMVTKGLVEPVSSTFVNLVNADYTAKQRGLRLTEERVAHDSPAAEAPLESVQVRLSHVQSKFAGAISDGGDDIVLEGRVKYGVPHLTLVGPYEVDVSLEGNLILCRQIDQPGMIGKVGNILGDTNVNINFMSVGRTFRGKQAIMAIGVDEEPDKDTLEKIGAIPAIEEFVFLEL
;
A
#
# COMPACT_ATOMS: atom_id res chain seq x y z
N MET A 1 27.64 -29.63 48.60
CA MET A 1 26.24 -29.95 48.21
C MET A 1 25.73 -28.77 47.39
N ALA A 2 25.82 -28.85 46.05
CA ALA A 2 24.69 -29.11 45.14
C ALA A 2 23.66 -27.96 45.19
N ALA A 3 23.42 -27.21 44.12
CA ALA A 3 22.79 -27.73 42.92
C ALA A 3 23.26 -27.10 41.59
N SER A 4 23.21 -27.95 40.59
CA SER A 4 23.64 -27.83 39.20
C SER A 4 22.66 -27.02 38.36
N ARG A 5 23.15 -26.17 37.44
CA ARG A 5 22.38 -25.69 36.29
C ARG A 5 23.09 -26.18 35.03
N ALA A 6 22.53 -27.23 34.45
CA ALA A 6 22.99 -27.84 33.22
C ALA A 6 22.84 -26.88 32.03
N LEU A 7 23.96 -26.62 31.35
CA LEU A 7 23.96 -26.11 29.98
C LEU A 7 23.54 -27.26 29.05
N LEU A 8 22.44 -27.08 28.33
CA LEU A 8 22.12 -27.91 27.18
C LEU A 8 23.00 -27.49 25.99
N PRO A 9 23.60 -28.42 25.23
CA PRO A 9 24.38 -28.10 24.05
C PRO A 9 23.46 -27.78 22.86
N SER A 10 23.81 -26.73 22.13
CA SER A 10 23.22 -26.35 20.84
C SER A 10 23.32 -27.50 19.84
N PRO A 11 22.26 -27.83 19.07
CA PRO A 11 22.38 -28.83 18.02
C PRO A 11 23.21 -28.26 16.87
N GLN A 12 24.38 -28.83 16.65
CA GLN A 12 25.12 -28.67 15.41
C GLN A 12 24.33 -29.33 14.28
N VAL A 13 23.83 -28.52 13.33
CA VAL A 13 23.32 -29.01 12.05
C VAL A 13 24.38 -28.72 10.99
N SER A 14 25.01 -29.80 10.53
CA SER A 14 25.89 -29.85 9.36
C SER A 14 25.09 -29.54 8.07
N PRO A 15 25.63 -28.76 7.11
CA PRO A 15 24.99 -28.56 5.83
C PRO A 15 25.27 -29.77 4.94
N ALA A 16 24.36 -30.74 4.93
CA ALA A 16 24.31 -31.76 3.89
C ALA A 16 23.86 -31.12 2.58
N SER A 17 24.79 -31.03 1.63
CA SER A 17 24.60 -30.54 0.27
C SER A 17 23.69 -31.46 -0.55
N ALA A 18 22.41 -31.11 -0.67
CA ALA A 18 21.52 -31.65 -1.70
C ALA A 18 21.45 -30.66 -2.87
N ARG A 19 22.35 -30.82 -3.85
CA ARG A 19 22.28 -30.10 -5.13
C ARG A 19 21.14 -30.68 -5.97
N VAL A 20 19.99 -30.02 -5.98
CA VAL A 20 19.00 -30.19 -7.05
C VAL A 20 19.51 -29.43 -8.28
N ARG A 21 19.90 -30.17 -9.33
CA ARG A 21 20.32 -29.61 -10.62
C ARG A 21 19.08 -29.08 -11.36
N LEU A 22 18.89 -27.76 -11.36
CA LEU A 22 18.11 -27.08 -12.40
C LEU A 22 18.99 -26.97 -13.64
N ALA A 23 18.72 -27.77 -14.66
CA ALA A 23 19.35 -27.64 -15.97
C ALA A 23 18.60 -26.59 -16.79
N ALA A 24 18.96 -25.32 -16.63
CA ALA A 24 18.62 -24.26 -17.57
C ALA A 24 19.82 -24.08 -18.52
N ALA A 25 19.81 -24.82 -19.63
CA ALA A 25 20.72 -24.58 -20.74
C ALA A 25 20.07 -23.55 -21.67
N VAL A 26 20.48 -22.29 -21.52
CA VAL A 26 20.30 -21.24 -22.52
C VAL A 26 21.48 -21.32 -23.49
N PRO A 27 21.29 -21.55 -24.80
CA PRO A 27 22.35 -21.31 -25.76
C PRO A 27 22.28 -19.88 -26.27
N SER A 28 23.34 -19.14 -25.95
CA SER A 28 23.73 -17.87 -26.53
C SER A 28 23.98 -17.98 -28.03
N SER A 29 23.60 -16.93 -28.76
CA SER A 29 24.27 -16.39 -29.97
C SER A 29 24.67 -17.36 -31.08
N LEU A 30 23.89 -17.33 -32.17
CA LEU A 30 24.31 -17.76 -33.51
C LEU A 30 25.28 -16.72 -34.10
N THR A 31 26.54 -17.09 -34.23
CA THR A 31 27.52 -16.45 -35.12
C THR A 31 27.74 -17.37 -36.31
N LEU A 32 27.59 -16.81 -37.51
CA LEU A 32 27.73 -17.51 -38.78
C LEU A 32 29.22 -17.60 -39.16
N ALA A 33 29.78 -18.80 -39.30
CA ALA A 33 31.06 -19.00 -39.99
C ALA A 33 31.12 -20.40 -40.63
N ALA A 34 31.63 -20.41 -41.86
CA ALA A 34 31.55 -21.48 -42.85
C ALA A 34 32.66 -22.56 -42.75
N ARG A 35 32.51 -23.58 -43.62
CA ARG A 35 33.40 -24.74 -43.97
C ARG A 35 33.09 -25.99 -43.15
N GLY A 36 32.92 -27.20 -43.68
CA GLY A 36 33.22 -27.81 -44.98
C GLY A 36 33.81 -29.20 -44.73
N GLY A 37 33.30 -30.26 -45.37
CA GLY A 37 34.03 -31.53 -45.54
C GLY A 37 33.60 -32.76 -44.73
N ALA A 38 32.87 -33.65 -45.42
CA ALA A 38 32.99 -35.11 -45.53
C ALA A 38 33.42 -36.01 -44.34
N GLY A 39 32.66 -37.10 -44.13
CA GLY A 39 33.19 -38.39 -43.64
C GLY A 39 32.22 -39.28 -42.83
N ALA A 40 31.83 -40.43 -43.42
CA ALA A 40 31.29 -41.71 -42.89
C ALA A 40 30.95 -41.83 -41.38
N GLY A 41 29.87 -42.44 -40.89
CA GLY A 41 28.97 -43.45 -41.44
C GLY A 41 28.60 -44.43 -40.30
N ALA A 42 27.43 -44.26 -39.67
CA ALA A 42 26.73 -45.31 -38.90
C ALA A 42 25.26 -44.90 -38.71
N ARG A 43 24.34 -45.49 -39.49
CA ARG A 43 22.89 -45.25 -39.38
C ARG A 43 22.28 -46.23 -38.37
N LEU A 44 21.91 -45.77 -37.19
CA LEU A 44 20.96 -46.46 -36.32
C LEU A 44 19.55 -45.90 -36.62
N ARG A 45 18.66 -46.73 -37.17
CA ARG A 45 17.24 -46.39 -37.38
C ARG A 45 16.48 -46.60 -36.07
N VAL A 46 15.93 -45.54 -35.48
CA VAL A 46 14.84 -45.63 -34.51
C VAL A 46 13.56 -45.17 -35.20
N ARG A 47 12.59 -46.08 -35.34
CA ARG A 47 11.24 -45.79 -35.84
C ARG A 47 10.44 -45.19 -34.68
N CYS A 48 9.95 -43.97 -34.82
CA CYS A 48 8.89 -43.41 -33.98
C CYS A 48 7.58 -43.45 -34.79
N ALA A 49 6.58 -44.16 -34.28
CA ALA A 49 5.25 -44.20 -34.86
C ALA A 49 4.47 -42.97 -34.37
N ILE A 50 4.17 -42.05 -35.28
CA ILE A 50 3.22 -40.96 -35.07
C ILE A 50 1.90 -41.43 -35.68
N LEU A 51 0.90 -41.70 -34.84
CA LEU A 51 -0.47 -41.93 -35.29
C LEU A 51 -1.08 -40.59 -35.70
N SER A 52 -1.44 -40.50 -36.97
CA SER A 52 -2.04 -39.35 -37.65
C SER A 52 -3.53 -39.19 -37.35
N SER A 53 -3.93 -37.92 -37.24
CA SER A 53 -5.23 -37.27 -36.96
C SER A 53 -6.50 -37.82 -37.63
N PRO A 54 -7.69 -37.39 -37.17
CA PRO A 54 -8.81 -37.13 -38.07
C PRO A 54 -8.83 -35.66 -38.57
N ALA A 55 -9.29 -35.52 -39.81
CA ALA A 55 -9.34 -34.34 -40.66
C ALA A 55 -10.20 -33.16 -40.11
N PRO A 56 -10.01 -31.93 -40.64
CA PRO A 56 -10.87 -30.80 -40.31
C PRO A 56 -12.31 -31.04 -40.80
N VAL A 57 -13.27 -30.89 -39.90
CA VAL A 57 -14.70 -30.94 -40.20
C VAL A 57 -15.06 -29.65 -40.95
N ALA A 58 -15.66 -29.76 -42.13
CA ALA A 58 -16.18 -28.64 -42.91
C ALA A 58 -17.21 -27.84 -42.09
N PRO A 59 -17.35 -26.52 -42.31
CA PRO A 59 -18.33 -25.72 -41.58
C PRO A 59 -19.73 -26.19 -41.96
N THR A 60 -20.39 -26.94 -41.06
CA THR A 60 -21.81 -27.17 -41.12
C THR A 60 -22.52 -25.84 -40.92
N GLU A 61 -23.41 -25.50 -41.86
CA GLU A 61 -24.28 -24.33 -41.76
C GLU A 61 -24.89 -24.27 -40.36
N SER A 62 -24.56 -23.20 -39.64
CA SER A 62 -25.21 -22.90 -38.39
C SER A 62 -26.70 -22.75 -38.68
N ARG A 63 -27.51 -23.67 -38.13
CA ARG A 63 -28.92 -23.36 -37.87
C ARG A 63 -28.94 -21.98 -37.25
N PRO A 64 -29.78 -21.05 -37.72
CA PRO A 64 -29.80 -19.71 -37.16
C PRO A 64 -30.09 -19.90 -35.68
N VAL A 65 -29.07 -19.62 -34.84
CA VAL A 65 -29.30 -19.31 -33.45
C VAL A 65 -30.36 -18.23 -33.53
N ARG A 66 -31.56 -18.55 -33.05
CA ARG A 66 -32.63 -17.57 -32.94
C ARG A 66 -32.01 -16.50 -32.07
N ARG A 67 -31.50 -15.41 -32.69
CA ARG A 67 -31.16 -14.20 -31.96
C ARG A 67 -32.41 -13.98 -31.14
N ILE A 68 -32.26 -14.04 -29.83
CA ILE A 68 -33.19 -13.36 -28.96
C ILE A 68 -33.04 -11.92 -29.43
N SER A 69 -33.92 -11.57 -30.37
CA SER A 69 -34.14 -10.20 -30.75
C SER A 69 -34.43 -9.52 -29.41
N PRO A 70 -33.82 -8.36 -29.11
CA PRO A 70 -34.26 -7.61 -27.95
C PRO A 70 -35.76 -7.51 -28.11
N SER A 71 -36.51 -8.10 -27.18
CA SER A 71 -37.94 -7.90 -27.13
C SER A 71 -38.14 -6.40 -27.25
N ALA A 72 -39.04 -6.00 -28.15
CA ALA A 72 -39.43 -4.61 -28.35
C ALA A 72 -39.56 -3.90 -26.99
N PRO A 73 -39.23 -2.60 -26.91
CA PRO A 73 -39.10 -1.90 -25.65
C PRO A 73 -40.45 -1.92 -24.95
N ASP A 74 -40.58 -2.78 -23.94
CA ASP A 74 -41.68 -2.67 -23.01
C ASP A 74 -41.38 -1.42 -22.18
N GLY A 75 -42.10 -0.35 -22.50
CA GLY A 75 -41.85 1.02 -22.07
C GLY A 75 -42.14 1.25 -20.60
N ALA A 76 -41.31 0.67 -19.74
CA ALA A 76 -41.12 1.11 -18.37
C ALA A 76 -39.62 1.03 -18.05
N LEU A 77 -38.93 2.19 -18.03
CA LEU A 77 -37.59 2.28 -17.45
C LEU A 77 -37.65 1.64 -16.05
N ARG A 78 -36.98 0.50 -15.84
CA ARG A 78 -36.69 0.08 -14.47
C ARG A 78 -35.79 1.17 -13.86
N PRO A 79 -36.16 1.76 -12.72
CA PRO A 79 -35.31 2.76 -12.08
C PRO A 79 -33.94 2.14 -11.78
N LYS A 80 -32.88 2.90 -12.01
CA LYS A 80 -31.53 2.47 -11.64
C LYS A 80 -31.52 2.14 -10.13
N PRO A 81 -30.90 1.04 -9.70
CA PRO A 81 -30.75 0.74 -8.28
C PRO A 81 -30.03 1.88 -7.56
N ALA A 82 -30.48 2.23 -6.37
CA ALA A 82 -29.85 3.25 -5.54
C ALA A 82 -28.84 2.59 -4.58
N VAL A 83 -27.59 3.08 -4.56
CA VAL A 83 -26.52 2.58 -3.70
C VAL A 83 -26.06 3.68 -2.74
N LEU A 84 -26.13 3.42 -1.44
CA LEU A 84 -25.58 4.29 -0.40
C LEU A 84 -24.17 3.84 -0.06
N VAL A 85 -23.20 4.76 -0.14
CA VAL A 85 -21.82 4.56 0.31
C VAL A 85 -21.63 5.35 1.60
N ALA A 86 -21.66 4.64 2.73
CA ALA A 86 -21.66 5.23 4.07
C ALA A 86 -20.25 5.60 4.58
N GLU A 87 -19.21 5.11 3.91
CA GLU A 87 -17.80 5.35 4.24
C GLU A 87 -16.95 5.52 2.98
N LYS A 88 -15.86 6.27 3.10
CA LYS A 88 -14.96 6.60 1.98
C LYS A 88 -14.51 5.34 1.22
N LEU A 89 -14.82 5.33 -0.07
CA LEU A 89 -14.45 4.32 -1.06
C LEU A 89 -13.64 5.03 -2.17
N SER A 90 -12.69 4.34 -2.78
CA SER A 90 -11.87 4.92 -3.86
C SER A 90 -12.74 5.34 -5.06
N GLU A 91 -12.33 6.42 -5.74
CA GLU A 91 -13.05 6.91 -6.94
C GLU A 91 -13.11 5.86 -8.06
N ALA A 92 -12.11 4.98 -8.18
CA ALA A 92 -12.17 3.86 -9.11
C ALA A 92 -13.36 2.93 -8.82
N GLY A 93 -13.60 2.61 -7.53
CA GLY A 93 -14.77 1.81 -7.11
C GLY A 93 -16.10 2.53 -7.34
N LEU A 94 -16.14 3.85 -7.04
CA LEU A 94 -17.33 4.67 -7.28
C LEU A 94 -17.65 4.81 -8.79
N ALA A 95 -16.63 4.93 -9.63
CA ALA A 95 -16.79 5.00 -11.08
C ALA A 95 -17.44 3.74 -11.65
N VAL A 96 -17.06 2.55 -11.15
CA VAL A 96 -17.71 1.29 -11.52
C VAL A 96 -19.17 1.28 -11.07
N LEU A 97 -19.47 1.68 -9.82
CA LEU A 97 -20.84 1.68 -9.30
C LEU A 97 -21.75 2.65 -10.07
N ARG A 98 -21.27 3.86 -10.39
CA ARG A 98 -22.03 4.90 -11.10
C ARG A 98 -22.40 4.51 -12.54
N GLN A 99 -21.73 3.52 -13.14
CA GLN A 99 -22.12 2.98 -14.45
C GLN A 99 -23.46 2.23 -14.38
N PHE A 100 -23.79 1.63 -13.23
CA PHE A 100 -24.93 0.71 -13.09
C PHE A 100 -26.00 1.18 -12.09
N ALA A 101 -25.66 2.10 -11.19
CA ALA A 101 -26.52 2.53 -10.08
C ALA A 101 -26.44 4.04 -9.84
N ASP A 102 -27.47 4.59 -9.18
CA ASP A 102 -27.44 5.94 -8.64
C ASP A 102 -26.74 5.88 -7.27
N VAL A 103 -25.53 6.43 -7.21
CA VAL A 103 -24.65 6.29 -6.04
C VAL A 103 -24.68 7.57 -5.22
N GLU A 104 -25.13 7.47 -3.97
CA GLU A 104 -25.02 8.54 -2.98
C GLU A 104 -23.90 8.24 -1.99
N CYS A 105 -23.01 9.20 -1.79
CA CYS A 105 -21.94 9.12 -0.79
C CYS A 105 -22.31 10.02 0.39
N ALA A 106 -22.55 9.43 1.55
CA ALA A 106 -22.87 10.16 2.78
C ALA A 106 -22.04 9.59 3.92
N TYR A 107 -21.19 10.41 4.55
CA TYR A 107 -20.18 9.95 5.51
C TYR A 107 -20.47 10.49 6.91
N GLY A 108 -19.99 9.79 7.95
CA GLY A 108 -20.09 10.26 9.34
C GLY A 108 -21.52 10.35 9.87
N MET A 109 -22.46 9.60 9.26
CA MET A 109 -23.87 9.60 9.65
C MET A 109 -24.04 9.10 11.09
N SER A 110 -24.91 9.77 11.84
CA SER A 110 -25.41 9.23 13.10
C SER A 110 -26.22 7.94 12.86
N PRO A 111 -26.41 7.08 13.88
CA PRO A 111 -27.24 5.88 13.74
C PRO A 111 -28.66 6.19 13.23
N ALA A 112 -29.26 7.30 13.68
CA ALA A 112 -30.60 7.70 13.23
C ALA A 112 -30.64 8.09 11.74
N GLU A 113 -29.62 8.79 11.25
CA GLU A 113 -29.51 9.17 9.84
C GLU A 113 -29.24 7.93 8.95
N LEU A 114 -28.41 7.00 9.42
CA LEU A 114 -28.15 5.75 8.73
C LEU A 114 -29.43 4.92 8.58
N LEU A 115 -30.28 4.85 9.61
CA LEU A 115 -31.59 4.18 9.55
C LEU A 115 -32.50 4.83 8.52
N ALA A 116 -32.62 6.17 8.55
CA ALA A 116 -33.47 6.91 7.64
C ALA A 116 -33.02 6.78 6.17
N LYS A 117 -31.70 6.74 5.94
CA LYS A 117 -31.13 6.51 4.63
C LYS A 117 -31.31 5.05 4.20
N ALA A 118 -31.01 4.06 5.04
CA ALA A 118 -31.15 2.63 4.71
C ALA A 118 -32.53 2.25 4.14
N ALA A 119 -33.61 2.91 4.59
CA ALA A 119 -34.98 2.74 4.07
C ALA A 119 -35.15 3.13 2.57
N GLN A 120 -34.24 3.94 2.04
CA GLN A 120 -34.36 4.57 0.72
C GLN A 120 -33.48 3.92 -0.36
N PHE A 121 -32.53 3.07 0.02
CA PHE A 121 -31.52 2.51 -0.89
C PHE A 121 -31.72 1.01 -1.11
N ASP A 122 -31.26 0.56 -2.28
CA ASP A 122 -31.26 -0.85 -2.69
C ASP A 122 -30.03 -1.60 -2.19
N ALA A 123 -28.91 -0.90 -2.01
CA ALA A 123 -27.69 -1.44 -1.44
C ALA A 123 -26.96 -0.43 -0.54
N LEU A 124 -26.24 -0.95 0.45
CA LEU A 124 -25.44 -0.18 1.40
C LEU A 124 -23.98 -0.67 1.34
N ILE A 125 -23.04 0.24 1.14
CA ILE A 125 -21.60 -0.03 1.18
C ILE A 125 -21.00 0.63 2.42
N VAL A 126 -20.30 -0.17 3.23
CA VAL A 126 -19.65 0.24 4.49
C VAL A 126 -18.18 -0.22 4.53
N ARG A 127 -17.41 0.30 5.49
CA ARG A 127 -16.07 -0.20 5.86
C ARG A 127 -16.07 -0.62 7.31
N SER A 128 -15.12 -0.15 8.12
CA SER A 128 -14.94 -0.57 9.52
C SER A 128 -15.64 0.35 10.53
N GLY A 129 -15.91 1.60 10.17
CA GLY A 129 -16.47 2.62 11.06
C GLY A 129 -17.99 2.49 11.23
N THR A 130 -18.72 2.19 10.16
CA THR A 130 -20.19 2.04 10.22
C THR A 130 -20.56 0.68 10.79
N LYS A 131 -21.43 0.68 11.80
CA LYS A 131 -22.01 -0.54 12.37
C LYS A 131 -23.33 -0.84 11.68
N VAL A 132 -23.41 -1.98 11.00
CA VAL A 132 -24.64 -2.46 10.37
C VAL A 132 -25.38 -3.34 11.37
N THR A 133 -26.14 -2.70 12.27
CA THR A 133 -26.94 -3.36 13.30
C THR A 133 -28.25 -3.91 12.73
N ARG A 134 -28.95 -4.77 13.49
CA ARG A 134 -30.29 -5.27 13.13
C ARG A 134 -31.25 -4.14 12.75
N GLU A 135 -31.23 -3.05 13.51
CA GLU A 135 -32.08 -1.88 13.28
C GLU A 135 -31.87 -1.29 11.88
N VAL A 136 -30.62 -1.26 11.39
CA VAL A 136 -30.27 -0.75 10.05
C VAL A 136 -30.85 -1.62 8.95
N LEU A 137 -30.82 -2.95 9.13
CA LEU A 137 -31.38 -3.90 8.18
C LEU A 137 -32.91 -3.86 8.17
N GLU A 138 -33.54 -3.77 9.34
CA GLU A 138 -34.99 -3.66 9.51
C GLU A 138 -35.53 -2.33 8.95
N ALA A 139 -34.80 -1.23 9.15
CA ALA A 139 -35.14 0.07 8.56
C ALA A 139 -35.21 0.02 7.02
N GLY A 140 -34.47 -0.89 6.40
CA GLY A 140 -34.52 -1.14 4.97
C GLY A 140 -35.87 -1.66 4.45
N GLN A 141 -36.76 -2.17 5.33
CA GLN A 141 -38.13 -2.62 5.02
C GLN A 141 -38.24 -3.52 3.76
N GLY A 142 -37.21 -4.33 3.49
CA GLY A 142 -37.13 -5.20 2.31
C GLY A 142 -36.67 -4.54 1.01
N ARG A 143 -36.46 -3.21 0.99
CA ARG A 143 -35.84 -2.47 -0.12
C ARG A 143 -34.32 -2.59 -0.11
N LEU A 144 -33.69 -2.55 1.06
CA LEU A 144 -32.26 -2.79 1.21
C LEU A 144 -31.97 -4.28 0.96
N ARG A 145 -31.42 -4.59 -0.21
CA ARG A 145 -31.22 -5.98 -0.70
C ARG A 145 -29.80 -6.48 -0.48
N VAL A 146 -28.81 -5.58 -0.49
CA VAL A 146 -27.39 -5.94 -0.46
C VAL A 146 -26.64 -5.02 0.49
N VAL A 147 -25.81 -5.60 1.36
CA VAL A 147 -24.82 -4.86 2.14
C VAL A 147 -23.43 -5.34 1.74
N GLY A 148 -22.60 -4.43 1.22
CA GLY A 148 -21.21 -4.71 0.86
C GLY A 148 -20.24 -4.06 1.85
N ARG A 149 -19.33 -4.85 2.45
CA ARG A 149 -18.24 -4.30 3.27
C ARG A 149 -16.95 -4.26 2.45
N ALA A 150 -16.34 -3.08 2.33
CA ALA A 150 -15.00 -2.92 1.76
C ALA A 150 -13.94 -3.10 2.87
N GLY A 151 -13.51 -4.35 3.09
CA GLY A 151 -12.49 -4.76 4.05
C GLY A 151 -12.51 -6.26 4.34
N VAL A 152 -11.50 -6.78 5.06
CA VAL A 152 -11.31 -8.24 5.27
C VAL A 152 -12.08 -8.81 6.48
N GLY A 153 -12.46 -7.97 7.46
CA GLY A 153 -13.21 -8.41 8.64
C GLY A 153 -14.73 -8.47 8.41
N ILE A 154 -15.46 -9.13 9.31
CA ILE A 154 -16.95 -9.15 9.36
C ILE A 154 -17.49 -8.72 10.74
N ASP A 155 -16.63 -8.18 11.60
CA ASP A 155 -16.88 -7.85 13.03
C ASP A 155 -17.94 -6.76 13.28
N ASN A 156 -18.49 -6.16 12.22
CA ASN A 156 -19.51 -5.11 12.26
C ASN A 156 -20.81 -5.51 11.52
N VAL A 157 -20.92 -6.77 11.09
CA VAL A 157 -22.13 -7.36 10.51
C VAL A 157 -22.76 -8.29 11.53
N ASP A 158 -24.04 -8.10 11.82
CA ASP A 158 -24.80 -8.97 12.72
C ASP A 158 -24.97 -10.38 12.10
N LEU A 159 -24.10 -11.31 12.53
CA LEU A 159 -24.12 -12.71 12.09
C LEU A 159 -25.41 -13.44 12.51
N GLN A 160 -26.08 -12.97 13.57
CA GLN A 160 -27.33 -13.55 14.02
C GLN A 160 -28.48 -13.16 13.08
N ALA A 161 -28.52 -11.91 12.63
CA ALA A 161 -29.44 -11.47 11.58
C ALA A 161 -29.15 -12.18 10.23
N ALA A 162 -27.88 -12.37 9.85
CA ALA A 162 -27.52 -13.16 8.68
C ALA A 162 -27.98 -14.63 8.78
N THR A 163 -27.96 -15.21 9.98
CA THR A 163 -28.47 -16.56 10.26
C THR A 163 -29.99 -16.66 10.07
N GLU A 164 -30.74 -15.61 10.37
CA GLU A 164 -32.19 -15.55 10.11
C GLU A 164 -32.51 -15.48 8.60
N ALA A 165 -31.67 -14.80 7.81
CA ALA A 165 -31.80 -14.77 6.35
C ALA A 165 -31.57 -16.16 5.72
N ILE A 166 -30.59 -16.91 6.23
CA ILE A 166 -30.28 -18.28 5.82
C ILE A 166 -31.48 -19.23 6.04
N ALA A 167 -32.27 -19.02 7.10
CA ALA A 167 -33.43 -19.85 7.40
C ALA A 167 -34.56 -19.76 6.35
N ARG A 168 -34.59 -18.68 5.56
CA ARG A 168 -35.63 -18.44 4.53
C ARG A 168 -35.13 -18.70 3.11
N ALA A 169 -33.84 -18.95 2.93
CA ALA A 169 -33.23 -19.06 1.61
C ALA A 169 -33.50 -20.42 0.96
N ASP A 170 -33.85 -20.40 -0.34
CA ASP A 170 -33.93 -21.61 -1.18
C ASP A 170 -32.57 -21.90 -1.84
N PHE A 171 -31.77 -20.85 -2.07
CA PHE A 171 -30.40 -20.89 -2.57
C PHE A 171 -29.50 -20.04 -1.69
N ILE A 172 -28.31 -20.54 -1.39
CA ILE A 172 -27.29 -19.83 -0.62
C ILE A 172 -25.98 -19.87 -1.41
N SER A 173 -25.46 -18.70 -1.77
CA SER A 173 -24.15 -18.54 -2.41
C SER A 173 -23.17 -17.87 -1.47
N LEU A 174 -22.00 -18.46 -1.29
CA LEU A 174 -21.00 -18.00 -0.33
C LEU A 174 -19.97 -17.09 -1.01
N HIS A 175 -19.75 -15.91 -0.43
CA HIS A 175 -18.81 -14.88 -0.90
C HIS A 175 -18.05 -14.23 0.26
N MET A 176 -17.52 -15.04 1.17
CA MET A 176 -16.80 -14.58 2.36
C MET A 176 -15.34 -15.07 2.37
N PRO A 177 -14.41 -14.31 2.97
CA PRO A 177 -13.05 -14.78 3.19
C PRO A 177 -13.04 -15.91 4.23
N LEU A 178 -11.98 -16.71 4.23
CA LEU A 178 -11.71 -17.66 5.32
C LEU A 178 -10.89 -16.94 6.41
N ILE A 179 -11.52 -16.72 7.55
CA ILE A 179 -10.92 -16.14 8.76
C ILE A 179 -11.44 -16.92 9.98
N PRO A 180 -10.86 -16.75 11.19
CA PRO A 180 -11.30 -17.52 12.36
C PRO A 180 -12.81 -17.47 12.65
N THR A 181 -13.47 -16.35 12.35
CA THR A 181 -14.91 -16.16 12.58
C THR A 181 -15.81 -16.74 11.48
N THR A 182 -15.29 -16.97 10.27
CA THR A 182 -16.04 -17.57 9.14
C THR A 182 -15.70 -19.05 8.92
N SER A 183 -14.66 -19.54 9.58
CA SER A 183 -14.26 -20.94 9.55
C SER A 183 -15.40 -21.83 10.04
N LYS A 184 -15.86 -22.75 9.17
CA LYS A 184 -16.93 -23.72 9.46
C LYS A 184 -18.22 -23.09 9.98
N ILE A 185 -18.52 -21.87 9.54
CA ILE A 185 -19.77 -21.18 9.88
C ILE A 185 -20.98 -21.93 9.31
N PHE A 186 -20.81 -22.64 8.19
CA PHE A 186 -21.79 -23.60 7.68
C PHE A 186 -21.48 -25.00 8.19
N ASN A 187 -22.14 -25.38 9.29
CA ASN A 187 -22.03 -26.66 9.99
C ASN A 187 -23.43 -27.27 10.25
N ASP A 188 -23.51 -28.39 10.98
CA ASP A 188 -24.78 -29.09 11.25
C ASP A 188 -25.86 -28.17 11.87
N GLU A 189 -25.47 -27.32 12.82
CA GLU A 189 -26.42 -26.40 13.47
C GLU A 189 -26.97 -25.36 12.49
N SER A 190 -26.10 -24.83 11.62
CA SER A 190 -26.51 -23.88 10.58
C SER A 190 -27.43 -24.55 9.56
N PHE A 191 -27.10 -25.76 9.10
CA PHE A 191 -27.90 -26.51 8.14
C PHE A 191 -29.27 -26.84 8.71
N ALA A 192 -29.36 -27.21 9.99
CA ALA A 192 -30.61 -27.52 10.67
C ALA A 192 -31.62 -26.36 10.58
N LYS A 193 -31.15 -25.12 10.65
CA LYS A 193 -31.96 -23.89 10.60
C LYS A 193 -32.44 -23.54 9.19
N MET A 194 -31.86 -24.13 8.14
CA MET A 194 -32.22 -23.84 6.74
C MET A 194 -33.54 -24.51 6.34
N LYS A 195 -34.08 -24.11 5.19
CA LYS A 195 -35.14 -24.88 4.53
C LYS A 195 -34.64 -26.27 4.16
N THR A 196 -35.50 -27.28 4.29
CA THR A 196 -35.23 -28.60 3.71
C THR A 196 -35.30 -28.49 2.19
N GLY A 197 -34.30 -29.05 1.51
CA GLY A 197 -34.12 -28.94 0.07
C GLY A 197 -33.37 -27.68 -0.39
N VAL A 198 -32.72 -26.95 0.53
CA VAL A 198 -31.88 -25.79 0.19
C VAL A 198 -30.74 -26.20 -0.75
N ARG A 199 -30.30 -25.28 -1.61
CA ARG A 199 -29.14 -25.47 -2.50
C ARG A 199 -27.99 -24.56 -2.11
N ILE A 200 -26.78 -25.11 -2.05
CA ILE A 200 -25.58 -24.39 -1.58
C ILE A 200 -24.59 -24.21 -2.72
N ILE A 201 -24.01 -23.03 -2.83
CA ILE A 201 -22.96 -22.71 -3.80
C ILE A 201 -21.78 -22.13 -3.04
N ASN A 202 -20.61 -22.75 -3.12
CA ASN A 202 -19.37 -22.20 -2.58
C ASN A 202 -18.31 -22.10 -3.67
N VAL A 203 -18.09 -20.87 -4.11
CA VAL A 203 -17.04 -20.49 -5.07
C VAL A 203 -16.07 -19.47 -4.47
N ALA A 204 -16.04 -19.36 -3.14
CA ALA A 204 -15.27 -18.35 -2.44
C ALA A 204 -14.00 -18.92 -1.79
N ARG A 205 -14.14 -19.65 -0.68
CA ARG A 205 -13.02 -20.26 0.04
C ARG A 205 -13.40 -21.61 0.63
N GLY A 206 -12.48 -22.57 0.56
CA GLY A 206 -12.56 -23.81 1.32
C GLY A 206 -12.58 -23.55 2.83
N GLY A 207 -13.10 -24.51 3.61
CA GLY A 207 -13.15 -24.40 5.08
C GLY A 207 -14.21 -23.45 5.65
N VAL A 208 -14.92 -22.66 4.83
CA VAL A 208 -16.10 -21.89 5.27
C VAL A 208 -17.27 -22.83 5.59
N ILE A 209 -17.39 -23.91 4.83
CA ILE A 209 -18.31 -25.02 5.08
C ILE A 209 -17.55 -26.12 5.80
N ASP A 210 -18.14 -26.68 6.85
CA ASP A 210 -17.73 -27.98 7.38
C ASP A 210 -18.15 -29.08 6.37
N GLU A 211 -17.17 -29.61 5.65
CA GLU A 211 -17.38 -30.56 4.56
C GLU A 211 -18.10 -31.84 5.02
N ASP A 212 -17.79 -32.34 6.22
CA ASP A 212 -18.44 -33.54 6.76
C ASP A 212 -19.90 -33.25 7.12
N ALA A 213 -20.20 -32.05 7.64
CA ALA A 213 -21.57 -31.61 7.88
C ALA A 213 -22.37 -31.46 6.58
N LEU A 214 -21.74 -30.95 5.52
CA LEU A 214 -22.38 -30.85 4.21
C LEU A 214 -22.72 -32.23 3.64
N VAL A 215 -21.83 -33.22 3.74
CA VAL A 215 -22.13 -34.60 3.34
C VAL A 215 -23.36 -35.12 4.08
N ARG A 216 -23.41 -34.98 5.42
CA ARG A 216 -24.58 -35.41 6.21
C ARG A 216 -25.87 -34.67 5.81
N ALA A 217 -25.77 -33.39 5.50
CA ALA A 217 -26.91 -32.57 5.08
C ALA A 217 -27.42 -32.96 3.69
N LEU A 218 -26.53 -33.37 2.79
CA LEU A 218 -26.88 -33.92 1.47
C LEU A 218 -27.54 -35.29 1.60
N ASP A 219 -26.93 -36.20 2.38
CA ASP A 219 -27.43 -37.56 2.60
C ASP A 219 -28.84 -37.57 3.21
N SER A 220 -29.12 -36.62 4.12
CA SER A 220 -30.44 -36.46 4.75
C SER A 220 -31.48 -35.74 3.89
N GLY A 221 -31.09 -35.21 2.72
CA GLY A 221 -31.94 -34.37 1.87
C GLY A 221 -32.22 -32.97 2.45
N LYS A 222 -31.55 -32.60 3.55
CA LYS A 222 -31.64 -31.24 4.11
C LYS A 222 -31.12 -30.23 3.09
N VAL A 223 -29.97 -30.53 2.49
CA VAL A 223 -29.43 -29.85 1.32
C VAL A 223 -29.78 -30.72 0.10
N ALA A 224 -30.49 -30.15 -0.87
CA ALA A 224 -30.86 -30.89 -2.08
C ALA A 224 -29.64 -31.09 -2.99
N GLN A 225 -28.85 -30.03 -3.19
CA GLN A 225 -27.68 -30.03 -4.08
C GLN A 225 -26.64 -29.01 -3.61
N ALA A 226 -25.38 -29.26 -3.94
CA ALA A 226 -24.29 -28.31 -3.74
C ALA A 226 -23.46 -28.10 -5.03
N ALA A 227 -22.94 -26.88 -5.21
CA ALA A 227 -21.95 -26.57 -6.25
C ALA A 227 -20.69 -26.00 -5.57
N LEU A 228 -19.55 -26.68 -5.72
CA LEU A 228 -18.31 -26.37 -5.01
C LEU A 228 -17.14 -26.19 -5.98
N ASP A 229 -16.50 -25.02 -5.93
CA ASP A 229 -15.25 -24.76 -6.69
C ASP A 229 -14.00 -24.87 -5.80
N VAL A 230 -14.17 -24.87 -4.48
CA VAL A 230 -13.09 -24.74 -3.49
C VAL A 230 -13.25 -25.76 -2.37
N PHE A 231 -12.14 -26.22 -1.81
CA PHE A 231 -12.09 -27.26 -0.78
C PHE A 231 -11.13 -26.87 0.35
N THR A 232 -11.30 -27.46 1.52
CA THR A 232 -10.43 -27.22 2.69
C THR A 232 -9.01 -27.66 2.41
N VAL A 233 -8.85 -28.76 1.67
CA VAL A 233 -7.57 -29.26 1.17
C VAL A 233 -7.65 -29.33 -0.35
N GLU A 234 -6.70 -28.67 -1.01
CA GLU A 234 -6.63 -28.62 -2.47
C GLU A 234 -5.26 -29.12 -2.97
N PRO A 235 -5.20 -30.12 -3.87
CA PRO A 235 -6.35 -30.85 -4.45
C PRO A 235 -7.06 -31.75 -3.42
N PRO A 236 -8.38 -31.96 -3.55
CA PRO A 236 -9.11 -32.84 -2.64
C PRO A 236 -8.62 -34.29 -2.76
N PRO A 237 -8.69 -35.09 -1.67
CA PRO A 237 -8.37 -36.51 -1.70
C PRO A 237 -9.19 -37.27 -2.76
N LYS A 238 -8.62 -38.34 -3.33
CA LYS A 238 -9.29 -39.14 -4.38
C LYS A 238 -10.58 -39.80 -3.90
N ASP A 239 -10.69 -40.06 -2.61
CA ASP A 239 -11.83 -40.64 -1.91
C ASP A 239 -12.73 -39.58 -1.26
N SER A 240 -12.58 -38.30 -1.65
CA SER A 240 -13.42 -37.21 -1.13
C SER A 240 -14.90 -37.51 -1.37
N LYS A 241 -15.63 -37.63 -0.26
CA LYS A 241 -17.07 -37.93 -0.27
C LYS A 241 -17.85 -36.86 -1.02
N LEU A 242 -17.49 -35.58 -0.88
CA LEU A 242 -18.15 -34.48 -1.59
C LEU A 242 -17.91 -34.53 -3.09
N VAL A 243 -16.68 -34.82 -3.53
CA VAL A 243 -16.35 -34.92 -4.97
C VAL A 243 -17.08 -36.08 -5.63
N LEU A 244 -17.29 -37.18 -4.90
CA LEU A 244 -17.95 -38.39 -5.39
C LEU A 244 -19.48 -38.37 -5.21
N HIS A 245 -20.03 -37.37 -4.50
CA HIS A 245 -21.45 -37.32 -4.18
C HIS A 245 -22.28 -36.89 -5.39
N GLU A 246 -23.32 -37.66 -5.74
CA GLU A 246 -24.13 -37.46 -6.96
C GLU A 246 -24.84 -36.10 -7.04
N ASN A 247 -25.24 -35.55 -5.88
CA ASN A 247 -25.90 -34.24 -5.78
C ASN A 247 -24.91 -33.06 -5.65
N VAL A 248 -23.62 -33.28 -5.88
CA VAL A 248 -22.59 -32.24 -5.81
C VAL A 248 -21.97 -32.02 -7.18
N THR A 249 -22.06 -30.79 -7.67
CA THR A 249 -21.28 -30.34 -8.83
C THR A 249 -19.98 -29.75 -8.35
N VAL A 250 -18.85 -30.22 -8.88
CA VAL A 250 -17.52 -29.73 -8.49
C VAL A 250 -16.76 -29.15 -9.67
N THR A 251 -15.99 -28.11 -9.40
CA THR A 251 -14.99 -27.55 -10.32
C THR A 251 -13.65 -27.39 -9.58
N PRO A 252 -12.50 -27.56 -10.25
CA PRO A 252 -11.19 -27.52 -9.60
C PRO A 252 -10.63 -26.09 -9.49
N HIS A 253 -11.23 -25.26 -8.63
CA HIS A 253 -10.81 -23.88 -8.35
C HIS A 253 -10.66 -23.02 -9.61
N LEU A 254 -11.68 -23.07 -10.46
CA LEU A 254 -11.70 -22.41 -11.77
C LEU A 254 -12.25 -20.99 -11.74
N GLY A 255 -12.70 -20.46 -10.60
CA GLY A 255 -13.36 -19.15 -10.50
C GLY A 255 -12.60 -17.98 -11.14
N ALA A 256 -11.25 -18.01 -11.11
CA ALA A 256 -10.38 -17.01 -11.75
C ALA A 256 -9.65 -17.52 -13.00
N SER A 257 -9.98 -18.72 -13.48
CA SER A 257 -9.34 -19.35 -14.64
C SER A 257 -10.01 -18.93 -15.96
N THR A 258 -10.20 -17.62 -16.15
CA THR A 258 -10.66 -17.02 -17.41
C THR A 258 -9.58 -16.15 -18.03
N VAL A 259 -9.61 -15.96 -19.35
CA VAL A 259 -8.62 -15.13 -20.05
C VAL A 259 -8.67 -13.70 -19.52
N GLU A 260 -9.88 -13.17 -19.35
CA GLU A 260 -10.12 -11.81 -18.89
C GLU A 260 -9.62 -11.57 -17.45
N ALA A 261 -9.81 -12.56 -16.55
CA ALA A 261 -9.34 -12.46 -15.18
C ALA A 261 -7.80 -12.52 -15.10
N GLN A 262 -7.17 -13.41 -15.89
CA GLN A 262 -5.71 -13.51 -15.94
C GLN A 262 -5.08 -12.24 -16.52
N GLU A 263 -5.67 -11.66 -17.59
CA GLU A 263 -5.22 -10.38 -18.16
C GLU A 263 -5.38 -9.22 -17.17
N GLY A 264 -6.54 -9.11 -16.51
CA GLY A 264 -6.78 -8.06 -15.52
C GLY A 264 -5.80 -8.11 -14.34
N VAL A 265 -5.57 -9.31 -13.78
CA VAL A 265 -4.60 -9.51 -12.69
C VAL A 265 -3.17 -9.22 -13.16
N ALA A 266 -2.81 -9.59 -14.39
CA ALA A 266 -1.48 -9.31 -14.94
C ALA A 266 -1.21 -7.80 -15.05
N ILE A 267 -2.20 -7.02 -15.50
CA ILE A 267 -2.11 -5.55 -15.58
C ILE A 267 -1.98 -4.95 -14.17
N GLU A 268 -2.84 -5.35 -13.23
CA GLU A 268 -2.83 -4.84 -11.86
C GLU A 268 -1.48 -5.10 -11.16
N ILE A 269 -0.90 -6.30 -11.34
CA ILE A 269 0.42 -6.63 -10.80
C ILE A 269 1.51 -5.80 -11.50
N ALA A 270 1.46 -5.65 -12.82
CA ALA A 270 2.44 -4.86 -13.55
C ALA A 270 2.43 -3.40 -13.10
N GLU A 271 1.26 -2.79 -12.95
CA GLU A 271 1.09 -1.43 -12.45
C GLU A 271 1.59 -1.30 -11.00
N ALA A 272 1.25 -2.25 -10.14
CA ALA A 272 1.73 -2.27 -8.75
C ALA A 272 3.26 -2.39 -8.67
N VAL A 273 3.88 -3.22 -9.51
CA VAL A 273 5.35 -3.36 -9.59
C VAL A 273 5.98 -2.08 -10.12
N VAL A 274 5.45 -1.48 -11.18
CA VAL A 274 5.95 -0.22 -11.74
C VAL A 274 5.86 0.91 -10.72
N GLY A 275 4.72 1.05 -10.03
CA GLY A 275 4.55 2.03 -8.96
C GLY A 275 5.56 1.81 -7.83
N ALA A 276 5.69 0.56 -7.35
CA ALA A 276 6.66 0.23 -6.30
C ALA A 276 8.13 0.51 -6.70
N LEU A 277 8.49 0.27 -7.96
CA LEU A 277 9.82 0.57 -8.51
C LEU A 277 10.08 2.08 -8.66
N ARG A 278 9.01 2.89 -8.81
CA ARG A 278 9.07 4.36 -8.80
C ARG A 278 9.02 4.95 -7.39
N GLY A 279 8.89 4.11 -6.36
CA GLY A 279 8.76 4.55 -4.97
C GLY A 279 7.35 5.00 -4.61
N GLU A 280 6.37 4.75 -5.48
CA GLU A 280 4.96 4.98 -5.22
C GLU A 280 4.41 3.88 -4.31
N LEU A 281 3.30 4.18 -3.64
CA LEU A 281 2.64 3.25 -2.75
C LEU A 281 1.78 2.29 -3.56
N ALA A 282 2.21 1.03 -3.65
CA ALA A 282 1.38 -0.03 -4.21
C ALA A 282 0.29 -0.41 -3.21
N ALA A 283 -0.97 -0.12 -3.55
CA ALA A 283 -2.14 -0.46 -2.73
C ALA A 283 -2.27 -1.97 -2.44
N THR A 284 -1.61 -2.81 -3.24
CA THR A 284 -1.63 -4.28 -3.18
C THR A 284 -0.39 -4.88 -2.49
N ALA A 285 0.52 -4.07 -1.95
CA ALA A 285 1.72 -4.56 -1.27
C ALA A 285 1.35 -5.33 0.00
N VAL A 286 1.65 -6.64 0.01
CA VAL A 286 1.26 -7.58 1.09
C VAL A 286 2.03 -7.32 2.41
N ASN A 287 3.21 -6.70 2.30
CA ASN A 287 4.11 -6.43 3.42
C ASN A 287 4.32 -4.94 3.69
N ALA A 288 3.51 -4.06 3.09
CA ALA A 288 3.44 -2.64 3.43
C ALA A 288 2.07 -2.34 4.06
N PRO A 289 1.97 -1.33 4.94
CA PRO A 289 0.65 -0.89 5.39
C PRO A 289 -0.18 -0.41 4.20
N MET A 290 -1.41 -0.93 4.12
CA MET A 290 -2.41 -0.42 3.19
C MET A 290 -2.87 0.93 3.70
N VAL A 291 -2.36 2.02 3.11
CA VAL A 291 -2.78 3.37 3.45
C VAL A 291 -3.95 3.75 2.53
N PRO A 292 -5.15 4.04 3.07
CA PRO A 292 -6.28 4.53 2.28
C PRO A 292 -5.89 5.76 1.44
N ALA A 293 -6.41 5.86 0.22
CA ALA A 293 -6.09 6.96 -0.69
C ALA A 293 -6.36 8.35 -0.10
N GLU A 294 -7.34 8.45 0.80
CA GLU A 294 -7.69 9.71 1.46
C GLU A 294 -6.64 10.12 2.50
N ILE A 295 -6.08 9.15 3.22
CA ILE A 295 -4.96 9.38 4.15
C ILE A 295 -3.70 9.72 3.36
N LEU A 296 -3.51 9.12 2.18
CA LEU A 296 -2.38 9.47 1.30
C LEU A 296 -2.47 10.87 0.74
N SER A 297 -3.65 11.29 0.29
CA SER A 297 -3.84 12.66 -0.19
C SER A 297 -3.58 13.68 0.92
N GLU A 298 -3.95 13.35 2.16
CA GLU A 298 -3.71 14.20 3.33
C GLU A 298 -2.22 14.22 3.75
N LEU A 299 -1.55 13.07 3.75
CA LEU A 299 -0.15 12.94 4.15
C LEU A 299 0.85 13.31 3.04
N ALA A 300 0.42 13.44 1.79
CA ALA A 300 1.27 13.74 0.64
C ALA A 300 2.28 14.88 0.86
N PRO A 301 1.89 16.06 1.39
CA PRO A 301 2.85 17.13 1.63
C PRO A 301 3.83 16.79 2.78
N TYR A 302 3.42 15.99 3.76
CA TYR A 302 4.28 15.54 4.86
C TYR A 302 5.24 14.42 4.45
N VAL A 303 4.85 13.59 3.49
CA VAL A 303 5.70 12.61 2.81
C VAL A 303 6.85 13.33 2.10
N SER A 304 6.53 14.38 1.33
CA SER A 304 7.55 15.22 0.68
C SER A 304 8.44 15.93 1.69
N LEU A 305 7.86 16.49 2.75
CA LEU A 305 8.61 17.12 3.84
C LEU A 305 9.60 16.14 4.50
N ALA A 306 9.14 14.94 4.86
CA ALA A 306 9.96 13.92 5.51
C ALA A 306 11.15 13.48 4.63
N GLU A 307 10.92 13.28 3.33
CA GLU A 307 11.99 12.98 2.37
C GLU A 307 13.02 14.12 2.29
N LYS A 308 12.55 15.36 2.10
CA LYS A 308 13.40 16.54 1.95
C LYS A 308 14.20 16.83 3.22
N LEU A 309 13.62 16.69 4.40
CA LEU A 309 14.33 16.82 5.67
C LEU A 309 15.44 15.76 5.82
N GLY A 310 15.17 14.51 5.43
CA GLY A 310 16.20 13.45 5.41
C GLY A 310 17.34 13.80 4.45
N ARG A 311 17.01 14.26 3.24
CA ARG A 311 17.98 14.65 2.21
C ARG A 311 18.84 15.84 2.64
N LEU A 312 18.24 16.85 3.28
CA LEU A 312 18.99 17.97 3.85
C LEU A 312 19.93 17.50 4.96
N ALA A 313 19.41 16.69 5.89
CA ALA A 313 20.16 16.26 7.06
C ALA A 313 21.43 15.50 6.67
N VAL A 314 21.37 14.58 5.68
CA VAL A 314 22.55 13.82 5.24
C VAL A 314 23.59 14.70 4.53
N GLN A 315 23.17 15.71 3.77
CA GLN A 315 24.12 16.59 3.07
C GLN A 315 24.93 17.46 4.03
N LEU A 316 24.34 17.82 5.17
CA LEU A 316 25.00 18.56 6.25
C LEU A 316 26.02 17.71 7.02
N VAL A 317 26.02 16.38 6.89
CA VAL A 317 27.00 15.52 7.56
C VAL A 317 28.38 15.64 6.92
N ALA A 318 29.41 15.79 7.76
CA ALA A 318 30.82 15.74 7.41
C ALA A 318 31.47 14.42 7.85
N GLY A 319 32.58 14.07 7.19
CA GLY A 319 33.43 12.93 7.55
C GLY A 319 32.93 11.56 7.09
N GLU A 320 33.77 10.53 7.29
CA GLU A 320 33.53 9.15 6.83
C GLU A 320 32.89 8.25 7.91
N SER A 321 32.72 8.76 9.13
CA SER A 321 32.23 8.00 10.29
C SER A 321 30.78 7.50 10.19
N GLY A 322 30.05 7.96 9.17
CA GLY A 322 28.67 7.57 8.88
C GLY A 322 27.66 8.07 9.92
N ILE A 323 26.38 8.00 9.57
CA ILE A 323 25.27 8.30 10.50
C ILE A 323 25.01 7.05 11.34
N LYS A 324 24.92 7.18 12.66
CA LYS A 324 24.64 6.04 13.56
C LYS A 324 23.29 6.14 14.26
N GLY A 325 22.91 7.35 14.68
CA GLY A 325 21.63 7.62 15.34
C GLY A 325 20.80 8.61 14.54
N VAL A 326 19.55 8.25 14.27
CA VAL A 326 18.55 9.13 13.68
C VAL A 326 17.37 9.16 14.62
N LYS A 327 16.95 10.33 15.07
CA LYS A 327 15.72 10.51 15.83
C LYS A 327 14.77 11.36 15.02
N VAL A 328 13.55 10.87 14.82
CA VAL A 328 12.46 11.61 14.17
C VAL A 328 11.44 11.97 15.23
N VAL A 329 11.14 13.27 15.37
CA VAL A 329 10.11 13.76 16.29
C VAL A 329 8.93 14.27 15.47
N TYR A 330 7.74 13.74 15.75
CA TYR A 330 6.49 14.16 15.15
C TYR A 330 5.68 14.95 16.17
N THR A 331 5.38 16.20 15.87
CA THR A 331 4.47 17.00 16.69
C THR A 331 3.08 16.89 16.09
N THR A 332 2.10 16.37 16.84
CA THR A 332 0.74 16.12 16.33
C THR A 332 -0.30 16.18 17.44
N ALA A 333 -1.51 16.57 17.07
CA ALA A 333 -2.70 16.44 17.92
C ALA A 333 -3.33 15.03 17.84
N ARG A 334 -2.94 14.21 16.84
CA ARG A 334 -3.50 12.87 16.63
C ARG A 334 -2.96 11.86 17.64
N GLY A 335 -3.85 10.99 18.10
CA GLY A 335 -3.48 9.86 18.95
C GLY A 335 -2.66 8.79 18.21
N PRO A 336 -2.06 7.82 18.95
CA PRO A 336 -1.20 6.81 18.34
C PRO A 336 -1.84 5.96 17.25
N ASP A 337 -3.15 5.68 17.40
CA ASP A 337 -3.95 4.87 16.47
C ASP A 337 -4.46 5.65 15.25
N ASP A 338 -4.33 6.99 15.27
CA ASP A 338 -4.88 7.90 14.24
C ASP A 338 -3.80 8.49 13.31
N LEU A 339 -2.52 8.20 13.60
CA LEU A 339 -1.39 8.56 12.74
C LEU A 339 -0.39 7.39 12.60
N ASP A 340 -0.40 6.78 11.41
CA ASP A 340 0.60 5.79 11.03
C ASP A 340 1.88 6.47 10.51
N THR A 341 2.93 6.49 11.33
CA THR A 341 4.20 7.15 10.98
C THR A 341 5.13 6.28 10.12
N ARG A 342 4.78 5.03 9.81
CA ARG A 342 5.65 4.12 9.02
C ARG A 342 5.99 4.70 7.65
N LEU A 343 5.02 5.36 7.01
CA LEU A 343 5.22 6.04 5.74
C LEU A 343 6.25 7.15 5.87
N LEU A 344 6.07 8.05 6.83
CA LEU A 344 6.98 9.18 7.07
C LEU A 344 8.39 8.71 7.44
N ARG A 345 8.50 7.68 8.29
CA ARG A 345 9.77 7.03 8.62
C ARG A 345 10.49 6.50 7.38
N ALA A 346 9.76 5.84 6.48
CA ALA A 346 10.32 5.33 5.24
C ALA A 346 10.85 6.47 4.37
N MET A 347 10.15 7.60 4.30
CA MET A 347 10.58 8.77 3.53
C MET A 347 11.79 9.48 4.14
N VAL A 348 11.86 9.63 5.47
CA VAL A 348 13.09 10.12 6.13
C VAL A 348 14.26 9.20 5.80
N THR A 349 14.06 7.88 5.87
CA THR A 349 15.09 6.89 5.54
C THR A 349 15.52 7.01 4.07
N LYS A 350 14.58 7.19 3.14
CA LYS A 350 14.85 7.41 1.72
C LYS A 350 15.73 8.64 1.52
N GLY A 351 15.34 9.78 2.09
CA GLY A 351 16.09 11.02 2.04
C GLY A 351 17.50 10.90 2.62
N LEU A 352 17.69 10.12 3.69
CA LEU A 352 19.00 9.91 4.30
C LEU A 352 19.91 8.95 3.50
N VAL A 353 19.34 7.97 2.79
CA VAL A 353 20.10 6.87 2.21
C VAL A 353 20.38 7.05 0.72
N GLU A 354 19.40 7.45 -0.08
CA GLU A 354 19.53 7.52 -1.55
C GLU A 354 20.59 8.52 -2.02
N PRO A 355 20.75 9.72 -1.42
CA PRO A 355 21.79 10.67 -1.86
C PRO A 355 23.21 10.13 -1.71
N VAL A 356 23.42 9.16 -0.80
CA VAL A 356 24.73 8.58 -0.50
C VAL A 356 24.81 7.10 -0.90
N SER A 357 23.87 6.62 -1.70
CA SER A 357 23.80 5.22 -2.10
C SER A 357 23.03 4.96 -3.39
N SER A 358 23.46 3.94 -4.14
CA SER A 358 22.69 3.33 -5.23
C SER A 358 21.48 2.47 -4.79
N THR A 359 21.10 2.50 -3.51
CA THR A 359 20.03 1.65 -2.99
C THR A 359 18.73 2.42 -3.04
N PHE A 360 17.76 1.93 -3.80
CA PHE A 360 16.42 2.51 -3.85
C PHE A 360 15.64 2.16 -2.57
N VAL A 361 15.04 3.16 -1.94
CA VAL A 361 14.32 3.02 -0.68
C VAL A 361 12.82 3.28 -0.88
N ASN A 362 12.00 2.37 -0.39
CA ASN A 362 10.56 2.46 -0.37
C ASN A 362 9.98 1.99 0.97
N LEU A 363 8.67 2.10 1.12
CA LEU A 363 7.96 1.71 2.34
C LEU A 363 8.20 0.26 2.78
N VAL A 364 8.45 -0.64 1.83
CA VAL A 364 8.66 -2.07 2.09
C VAL A 364 10.07 -2.34 2.62
N ASN A 365 11.09 -1.73 2.01
CA ASN A 365 12.49 -2.04 2.29
C ASN A 365 13.19 -1.02 3.21
N ALA A 366 12.56 0.09 3.58
CA ALA A 366 13.20 1.17 4.36
C ALA A 366 13.80 0.67 5.68
N ASP A 367 13.02 -0.03 6.51
CA ASP A 367 13.51 -0.52 7.80
C ASP A 367 14.65 -1.54 7.65
N TYR A 368 14.58 -2.39 6.62
CA TYR A 368 15.63 -3.35 6.32
C TYR A 368 16.90 -2.62 5.87
N THR A 369 16.76 -1.64 4.98
CA THR A 369 17.88 -0.85 4.44
C THR A 369 18.56 -0.03 5.52
N ALA A 370 17.78 0.61 6.40
CA ALA A 370 18.31 1.33 7.56
C ALA A 370 19.15 0.41 8.45
N LYS A 371 18.62 -0.78 8.80
CA LYS A 371 19.34 -1.77 9.62
C LYS A 371 20.61 -2.29 8.95
N GLN A 372 20.58 -2.61 7.65
CA GLN A 372 21.75 -3.06 6.89
C GLN A 372 22.87 -2.02 6.89
N ARG A 373 22.51 -0.73 6.92
CA ARG A 373 23.47 0.38 7.00
C ARG A 373 23.86 0.78 8.41
N GLY A 374 23.36 0.07 9.43
CA GLY A 374 23.63 0.39 10.83
C GLY A 374 22.95 1.68 11.33
N LEU A 375 21.97 2.21 10.59
CA LEU A 375 21.17 3.37 11.01
C LEU A 375 20.22 2.94 12.12
N ARG A 376 20.42 3.46 13.34
CA ARG A 376 19.47 3.28 14.44
C ARG A 376 18.47 4.42 14.42
N LEU A 377 17.31 4.15 13.83
CA LEU A 377 16.23 5.12 13.76
C LEU A 377 15.26 4.95 14.93
N THR A 378 15.02 6.04 15.66
CA THR A 378 14.05 6.13 16.75
C THR A 378 13.00 7.19 16.42
N GLU A 379 11.79 6.97 16.90
CA GLU A 379 10.66 7.89 16.71
C GLU A 379 10.15 8.36 18.06
N GLU A 380 9.83 9.65 18.15
CA GLU A 380 9.14 10.25 19.28
C GLU A 380 7.91 11.01 18.76
N ARG A 381 6.81 10.91 19.51
CA ARG A 381 5.59 11.68 19.21
C ARG A 381 5.35 12.64 20.35
N VAL A 382 5.23 13.92 20.02
CA VAL A 382 4.93 14.99 20.96
C VAL A 382 3.49 15.40 20.74
N ALA A 383 2.67 15.25 21.77
CA ALA A 383 1.28 15.68 21.74
C ALA A 383 1.22 17.22 21.68
N HIS A 384 0.38 17.74 20.80
CA HIS A 384 0.12 19.16 20.67
C HIS A 384 -1.37 19.42 20.81
N ASP A 385 -1.75 20.12 21.88
CA ASP A 385 -3.14 20.50 22.15
C ASP A 385 -3.51 21.70 21.27
N SER A 386 -3.89 21.44 20.03
CA SER A 386 -4.51 22.45 19.16
C SER A 386 -6.00 22.18 19.01
N PRO A 387 -6.88 23.14 19.37
CA PRO A 387 -8.33 22.99 19.23
C PRO A 387 -8.83 22.93 17.77
N ALA A 388 -7.93 23.06 16.78
CA ALA A 388 -8.25 23.12 15.36
C ALA A 388 -7.29 22.28 14.49
N ALA A 389 -6.89 21.08 14.91
CA ALA A 389 -5.98 20.25 14.12
C ALA A 389 -6.67 19.62 12.89
N GLU A 390 -6.97 20.44 11.88
CA GLU A 390 -7.29 19.99 10.51
C GLU A 390 -6.09 19.31 9.86
N ALA A 391 -4.87 19.65 10.29
CA ALA A 391 -3.62 19.09 9.81
C ALA A 391 -3.20 17.80 10.57
N PRO A 392 -2.72 16.76 9.88
CA PRO A 392 -2.29 15.50 10.52
C PRO A 392 -1.03 15.68 11.39
N LEU A 393 -0.19 16.66 11.08
CA LEU A 393 1.08 16.96 11.73
C LEU A 393 1.27 18.47 11.82
N GLU A 394 1.74 18.93 12.97
CA GLU A 394 2.18 20.29 13.21
C GLU A 394 3.62 20.50 12.71
N SER A 395 4.51 19.54 13.01
CA SER A 395 5.90 19.57 12.53
C SER A 395 6.53 18.17 12.47
N VAL A 396 7.59 18.06 11.66
CA VAL A 396 8.48 16.90 11.61
C VAL A 396 9.90 17.40 11.88
N GLN A 397 10.58 16.82 12.87
CA GLN A 397 11.96 17.12 13.20
C GLN A 397 12.84 15.91 12.96
N VAL A 398 14.00 16.11 12.32
CA VAL A 398 15.03 15.10 12.11
C VAL A 398 16.28 15.51 12.87
N ARG A 399 16.75 14.62 13.74
CA ARG A 399 17.97 14.78 14.54
C ARG A 399 18.97 13.68 14.20
N LEU A 400 20.17 14.07 13.77
CA LEU A 400 21.27 13.15 13.51
C LEU A 400 22.29 13.23 14.63
N SER A 401 22.56 12.09 15.26
CA SER A 401 23.44 12.01 16.43
C SER A 401 24.79 11.40 16.13
N HIS A 402 25.80 11.90 16.85
CA HIS A 402 27.19 11.48 16.74
C HIS A 402 27.76 11.66 15.33
N VAL A 403 27.40 12.77 14.68
CA VAL A 403 27.86 13.14 13.35
C VAL A 403 28.66 14.45 13.43
N GLN A 404 29.66 14.59 12.57
CA GLN A 404 30.26 15.89 12.30
C GLN A 404 29.38 16.63 11.30
N SER A 405 29.33 17.97 11.37
CA SER A 405 28.58 18.79 10.43
C SER A 405 29.53 19.58 9.52
N LYS A 406 29.17 19.72 8.24
CA LYS A 406 29.78 20.67 7.29
C LYS A 406 29.33 22.11 7.56
N PHE A 407 28.26 22.27 8.34
CA PHE A 407 27.65 23.54 8.68
C PHE A 407 27.32 23.54 10.17
N ALA A 408 28.19 24.13 10.99
CA ALA A 408 28.05 24.12 12.44
C ALA A 408 26.79 24.87 12.91
N GLY A 409 26.28 25.80 12.10
CA GLY A 409 24.98 26.45 12.33
C GLY A 409 23.80 25.48 12.47
N ALA A 410 23.89 24.26 11.95
CA ALA A 410 22.85 23.24 12.07
C ALA A 410 22.96 22.36 13.32
N ILE A 411 24.05 22.50 14.10
CA ILE A 411 24.26 21.76 15.34
C ILE A 411 23.41 22.39 16.45
N SER A 412 22.72 21.58 17.24
CA SER A 412 21.94 22.05 18.40
C SER A 412 22.82 22.70 19.48
N ASP A 413 22.20 23.52 20.35
CA ASP A 413 22.90 24.18 21.47
C ASP A 413 23.59 23.21 22.45
N GLY A 414 23.16 21.94 22.47
CA GLY A 414 23.78 20.86 23.24
C GLY A 414 25.08 20.31 22.64
N GLY A 415 25.42 20.68 21.40
CA GLY A 415 26.73 20.44 20.78
C GLY A 415 26.93 19.09 20.06
N ASP A 416 25.98 18.16 20.10
CA ASP A 416 26.22 16.77 19.68
C ASP A 416 25.45 16.32 18.42
N ASP A 417 24.46 17.11 17.97
CA ASP A 417 23.50 16.66 16.97
C ASP A 417 23.15 17.74 15.95
N ILE A 418 23.03 17.35 14.67
CA ILE A 418 22.39 18.15 13.63
C ILE A 418 20.88 18.08 13.84
N VAL A 419 20.20 19.22 13.89
CA VAL A 419 18.75 19.30 14.11
C VAL A 419 18.10 20.14 13.03
N LEU A 420 17.12 19.56 12.32
CA LEU A 420 16.28 20.24 11.35
C LEU A 420 14.81 20.00 11.70
N GLU A 421 13.98 21.04 11.64
CA GLU A 421 12.52 20.92 11.73
C GLU A 421 11.88 21.55 10.51
N GLY A 422 10.80 20.93 10.03
CA GLY A 422 9.96 21.55 9.02
C GLY A 422 8.48 21.33 9.27
N ARG A 423 7.68 22.10 8.53
CA ARG A 423 6.22 22.19 8.62
C ARG A 423 5.62 22.25 7.23
N VAL A 424 4.36 21.86 7.11
CA VAL A 424 3.61 22.06 5.87
C VAL A 424 2.80 23.34 6.01
N LYS A 425 3.01 24.29 5.09
CA LYS A 425 2.25 25.55 5.02
C LYS A 425 1.59 25.63 3.65
N TYR A 426 0.26 25.78 3.63
CA TYR A 426 -0.52 25.84 2.38
C TYR A 426 -0.28 24.65 1.43
N GLY A 427 -0.03 23.46 1.98
CA GLY A 427 0.31 22.25 1.20
C GLY A 427 1.76 22.16 0.75
N VAL A 428 2.62 23.13 1.08
CA VAL A 428 4.03 23.16 0.66
C VAL A 428 4.96 22.89 1.85
N PRO A 429 5.94 21.97 1.71
CA PRO A 429 6.96 21.73 2.73
C PRO A 429 7.85 22.95 2.96
N HIS A 430 8.00 23.38 4.22
CA HIS A 430 8.89 24.45 4.64
C HIS A 430 9.87 23.94 5.70
N LEU A 431 11.12 24.38 5.62
CA LEU A 431 12.08 24.26 6.70
C LEU A 431 11.86 25.42 7.67
N THR A 432 11.68 25.09 8.94
CA THR A 432 11.34 26.05 9.99
C THR A 432 12.37 26.15 11.10
N LEU A 433 13.32 25.21 11.17
CA LEU A 433 14.40 25.23 12.16
C LEU A 433 15.67 24.61 11.59
N VAL A 434 16.81 25.27 11.84
CA VAL A 434 18.16 24.77 11.56
C VAL A 434 19.02 24.99 12.79
N GLY A 435 19.39 23.92 13.49
CA GLY A 435 20.10 24.03 14.77
C GLY A 435 19.29 24.88 15.76
N PRO A 436 19.83 25.98 16.30
CA PRO A 436 19.10 26.90 17.18
C PRO A 436 18.38 28.05 16.46
N TYR A 437 18.39 28.09 15.13
CA TYR A 437 17.83 29.19 14.35
C TYR A 437 16.46 28.82 13.78
N GLU A 438 15.45 29.62 14.13
CA GLU A 438 14.16 29.59 13.44
C GLU A 438 14.29 30.22 12.07
N VAL A 439 13.86 29.50 11.04
CA VAL A 439 13.81 29.98 9.66
C VAL A 439 12.41 29.75 9.11
N ASP A 440 12.16 30.20 7.90
CA ASP A 440 10.95 29.87 7.17
C ASP A 440 11.33 29.86 5.71
N VAL A 441 11.45 28.70 5.08
CA VAL A 441 11.85 28.65 3.66
C VAL A 441 11.19 27.45 3.02
N SER A 442 10.59 27.63 1.85
CA SER A 442 10.04 26.53 1.07
C SER A 442 11.16 25.56 0.70
N LEU A 443 10.89 24.27 0.83
CA LEU A 443 11.80 23.22 0.38
C LEU A 443 11.53 22.88 -1.10
N GLU A 444 11.41 23.90 -1.95
CA GLU A 444 11.24 23.78 -3.40
C GLU A 444 12.46 24.38 -4.09
N GLY A 445 12.89 23.78 -5.20
CA GLY A 445 14.18 24.11 -5.82
C GLY A 445 15.35 23.63 -4.96
N ASN A 446 16.44 24.40 -4.91
CA ASN A 446 17.61 24.12 -4.08
C ASN A 446 17.70 25.09 -2.89
N LEU A 447 18.51 24.74 -1.89
CA LEU A 447 18.65 25.53 -0.67
C LEU A 447 20.09 25.99 -0.45
N ILE A 448 20.27 27.28 -0.20
CA ILE A 448 21.51 27.87 0.30
C ILE A 448 21.34 28.21 1.77
N LEU A 449 22.30 27.79 2.60
CA LEU A 449 22.41 28.22 3.98
C LEU A 449 23.71 28.99 4.18
N CYS A 450 23.58 30.22 4.67
CA CYS A 450 24.70 31.03 5.14
C CYS A 450 24.57 31.20 6.65
N ARG A 451 25.65 31.02 7.40
CA ARG A 451 25.78 31.52 8.76
C ARG A 451 26.60 32.80 8.70
N GLN A 452 26.06 33.90 9.21
CA GLN A 452 26.67 35.22 9.08
C GLN A 452 26.56 36.05 10.36
N ILE A 453 27.40 37.08 10.44
CA ILE A 453 27.23 38.16 11.42
C ILE A 453 26.08 39.07 10.97
N ASP A 454 25.11 39.31 11.87
CA ASP A 454 23.95 40.17 11.63
C ASP A 454 24.37 41.64 11.50
N GLN A 455 24.52 42.10 10.25
CA GLN A 455 24.93 43.47 9.92
C GLN A 455 24.17 44.04 8.70
N PRO A 456 24.09 45.38 8.55
CA PRO A 456 23.41 46.01 7.43
C PRO A 456 23.96 45.58 6.06
N GLY A 457 23.05 45.38 5.10
CA GLY A 457 23.38 45.12 3.69
C GLY A 457 23.68 43.67 3.33
N MET A 458 23.66 42.72 4.28
CA MET A 458 23.96 41.31 3.99
C MET A 458 22.98 40.67 2.99
N ILE A 459 21.68 40.85 3.20
CA ILE A 459 20.64 40.36 2.29
C ILE A 459 20.85 40.91 0.88
N GLY A 460 21.08 42.22 0.76
CA GLY A 460 21.30 42.87 -0.54
C GLY A 460 22.56 42.38 -1.25
N LYS A 461 23.65 42.12 -0.53
CA LYS A 461 24.88 41.57 -1.12
C LYS A 461 24.65 40.20 -1.73
N VAL A 462 24.03 39.28 -1.00
CA VAL A 462 23.76 37.92 -1.49
C VAL A 462 22.73 37.95 -2.62
N GLY A 463 21.66 38.73 -2.47
CA GLY A 463 20.64 38.91 -3.50
C GLY A 463 21.20 39.47 -4.80
N ASN A 464 22.11 40.45 -4.75
CA ASN A 464 22.75 40.99 -5.94
C ASN A 464 23.64 39.96 -6.64
N ILE A 465 24.41 39.16 -5.89
CA ILE A 465 25.28 38.13 -6.50
C ILE A 465 24.43 37.10 -7.27
N LEU A 466 23.32 36.64 -6.68
CA LEU A 466 22.40 35.71 -7.33
C LEU A 466 21.68 36.35 -8.53
N GLY A 467 21.26 37.61 -8.39
CA GLY A 467 20.60 38.35 -9.46
C GLY A 467 21.51 38.64 -10.65
N ASP A 468 22.77 38.98 -10.41
CA ASP A 468 23.78 39.27 -11.45
C ASP A 468 24.08 38.03 -12.31
N THR A 469 23.88 36.83 -11.77
CA THR A 469 24.01 35.56 -12.49
C THR A 469 22.68 34.94 -12.90
N ASN A 470 21.59 35.71 -12.79
CA ASN A 470 20.24 35.34 -13.20
C ASN A 470 19.72 34.06 -12.52
N VAL A 471 20.03 33.89 -11.23
CA VAL A 471 19.46 32.84 -10.38
C VAL A 471 18.24 33.41 -9.65
N ASN A 472 17.07 32.78 -9.82
CA ASN A 472 15.87 33.25 -9.15
C ASN A 472 15.84 32.83 -7.68
N ILE A 473 15.35 33.72 -6.81
CA ILE A 473 15.15 33.45 -5.37
C ILE A 473 13.65 33.26 -5.15
N ASN A 474 13.22 32.02 -4.87
CA ASN A 474 11.82 31.73 -4.60
C ASN A 474 11.41 32.07 -3.16
N PHE A 475 12.35 31.98 -2.22
CA PHE A 475 12.11 32.24 -0.81
C PHE A 475 13.39 32.68 -0.13
N MET A 476 13.30 33.61 0.82
CA MET A 476 14.42 34.00 1.65
C MET A 476 13.97 34.30 3.08
N SER A 477 14.67 33.76 4.06
CA SER A 477 14.44 34.05 5.48
C SER A 477 15.75 34.18 6.24
N VAL A 478 15.74 35.03 7.27
CA VAL A 478 16.89 35.25 8.15
C VAL A 478 16.46 35.00 9.58
N GLY A 479 16.95 33.89 10.13
CA GLY A 479 16.81 33.53 11.53
C GLY A 479 17.96 34.11 12.36
N ARG A 480 17.67 34.72 13.51
CA ARG A 480 18.70 35.23 14.43
C ARG A 480 18.41 34.79 15.85
N THR A 481 19.45 34.45 16.60
CA THR A 481 19.33 34.15 18.03
C THR A 481 19.25 35.44 18.84
N PHE A 482 20.22 36.34 18.66
CA PHE A 482 20.26 37.66 19.28
C PHE A 482 20.67 38.73 18.25
N ARG A 483 20.15 39.95 18.42
CA ARG A 483 20.48 41.10 17.55
C ARG A 483 21.99 41.37 17.53
N GLY A 484 22.57 41.51 16.34
CA GLY A 484 23.99 41.86 16.15
C GLY A 484 24.99 40.74 16.48
N LYS A 485 24.51 39.49 16.66
CA LYS A 485 25.35 38.31 16.79
C LYS A 485 25.27 37.48 15.50
N GLN A 486 25.17 36.15 15.62
CA GLN A 486 25.03 35.26 14.49
C GLN A 486 23.58 35.16 14.03
N ALA A 487 23.41 35.03 12.72
CA ALA A 487 22.17 34.75 12.04
C ALA A 487 22.39 33.66 10.98
N ILE A 488 21.35 32.92 10.64
CA ILE A 488 21.30 32.05 9.47
C ILE A 488 20.42 32.72 8.42
N MET A 489 20.97 32.90 7.22
CA MET A 489 20.20 33.22 6.02
C MET A 489 19.94 31.92 5.26
N ALA A 490 18.66 31.58 5.13
CA ALA A 490 18.19 30.45 4.33
C ALA A 490 17.54 30.99 3.06
N ILE A 491 17.98 30.49 1.90
CA ILE A 491 17.59 31.00 0.59
C ILE A 491 17.18 29.83 -0.30
N GLY A 492 15.92 29.79 -0.70
CA GLY A 492 15.43 28.89 -1.74
C GLY A 492 15.67 29.49 -3.12
N VAL A 493 16.30 28.73 -4.01
CA VAL A 493 16.60 29.12 -5.39
C VAL A 493 16.04 28.09 -6.36
N ASP A 494 15.53 28.53 -7.52
CA ASP A 494 14.90 27.62 -8.47
C ASP A 494 15.93 26.81 -9.28
N GLU A 495 17.06 27.43 -9.61
CA GLU A 495 18.16 26.82 -10.35
C GLU A 495 19.39 26.58 -9.47
N GLU A 496 20.23 25.61 -9.85
CA GLU A 496 21.56 25.44 -9.26
C GLU A 496 22.46 26.62 -9.68
N PRO A 497 22.96 27.44 -8.72
CA PRO A 497 23.90 28.50 -9.04
C PRO A 497 25.22 27.90 -9.53
N ASP A 498 25.86 28.56 -10.50
CA ASP A 498 27.17 28.11 -10.96
C ASP A 498 28.24 28.22 -9.86
N LYS A 499 29.36 27.53 -10.07
CA LYS A 499 30.43 27.45 -9.09
C LYS A 499 31.01 28.82 -8.73
N ASP A 500 31.13 29.72 -9.68
CA ASP A 500 31.64 31.09 -9.46
C ASP A 500 30.70 31.91 -8.57
N THR A 501 29.38 31.76 -8.77
CA THR A 501 28.34 32.36 -7.93
C THR A 501 28.46 31.87 -6.49
N LEU A 502 28.56 30.55 -6.28
CA LEU A 502 28.70 29.96 -4.95
C LEU A 502 30.00 30.41 -4.25
N GLU A 503 31.11 30.47 -4.99
CA GLU A 503 32.40 30.96 -4.49
C GLU A 503 32.33 32.44 -4.09
N LYS A 504 31.66 33.29 -4.89
CA LYS A 504 31.45 34.72 -4.57
C LYS A 504 30.65 34.92 -3.29
N ILE A 505 29.61 34.12 -3.05
CA ILE A 505 28.83 34.17 -1.82
C ILE A 505 29.70 33.76 -0.64
N GLY A 506 30.39 32.61 -0.72
CA GLY A 506 31.27 32.12 0.34
C GLY A 506 32.44 33.06 0.66
N ALA A 507 32.87 33.90 -0.28
CA ALA A 507 33.94 34.87 -0.08
C ALA A 507 33.50 36.16 0.64
N ILE A 508 32.21 36.36 0.93
CA ILE A 508 31.73 37.54 1.67
C ILE A 508 32.31 37.50 3.08
N PRO A 509 33.09 38.51 3.53
CA PRO A 509 33.82 38.43 4.81
C PRO A 509 32.97 38.24 6.07
N ALA A 510 31.67 38.52 6.00
CA ALA A 510 30.74 38.36 7.12
C ALA A 510 29.97 37.03 7.10
N ILE A 511 30.13 36.22 6.04
CA ILE A 511 29.65 34.84 6.00
C ILE A 511 30.73 33.98 6.63
N GLU A 512 30.40 33.39 7.78
CA GLU A 512 31.30 32.52 8.54
C GLU A 512 31.23 31.08 8.03
N GLU A 513 30.04 30.65 7.57
CA GLU A 513 29.81 29.32 7.01
C GLU A 513 28.82 29.39 5.86
N PHE A 514 29.00 28.52 4.88
CA PHE A 514 28.19 28.48 3.67
C PHE A 514 28.04 27.04 3.20
N VAL A 515 26.82 26.65 2.82
CA VAL A 515 26.56 25.38 2.16
C VAL A 515 25.43 25.52 1.14
N PHE A 516 25.59 24.85 0.00
CA PHE A 516 24.57 24.62 -1.00
C PHE A 516 24.04 23.19 -0.88
N LEU A 517 22.73 23.01 -0.94
CA LEU A 517 22.03 21.76 -0.69
C LEU A 517 21.01 21.51 -1.80
N GLU A 518 21.11 20.34 -2.44
CA GLU A 518 20.19 19.89 -3.49
C GLU A 518 19.02 19.13 -2.86
N LEU A 519 17.77 19.46 -3.24
CA LEU A 519 16.55 18.90 -2.62
C LEU A 519 15.81 17.86 -3.48
#